data_AF-A0AAW2LXW5-F1
#
_entry.id   AF-A0AAW2LXW5-F1
#
_cell.length_a   1.000
_cell.length_b   1.000
_cell.length_c   1.000
_cell.angle_alpha   90.00
_cell.angle_beta   90.00
_cell.angle_gamma   90.00
#
_symmetry.space_group_name_H-M   'P 1'
#
loop_
_entity.id
_entity.type
_entity.pdbx_description
1 polymer ?
#
loop_
_entity_poly.entity_id
_entity_poly.type
_entity_poly.pdbx_seq_one_letter_code
_entity_poly.pdbx_strand_id
1 'polypeptide(L)'
;NRFLEVQRAWETLADPRSRALYDSELRSMRQDAVTADEVSLEDMTIEDAGSCFELSYYCRCGDYFSVDSSELTEMGYQFLRNGSKISLQTPGSLPTSVILPCGSCSLKVRLHIDANITLQTEWSS
;
A
#
# COMPACT_ATOMS: atom_id res chain seq x y z
N ASN A 1 -34.04 13.54 18.57
CA ASN A 1 -33.48 12.33 17.93
C ASN A 1 -32.04 12.04 18.37
N ARG A 2 -31.18 13.06 18.48
CA ARG A 2 -29.77 12.93 18.92
C ARG A 2 -29.53 12.06 20.17
N PHE A 3 -30.39 12.13 21.19
CA PHE A 3 -30.23 11.32 22.41
C PHE A 3 -30.37 9.81 22.11
N LEU A 4 -31.35 9.41 21.30
CA LEU A 4 -31.57 8.01 20.92
C LEU A 4 -30.44 7.48 20.02
N GLU A 5 -29.89 8.32 19.16
CA GLU A 5 -28.74 7.98 18.30
C GLU A 5 -27.48 7.75 19.14
N VAL A 6 -27.20 8.64 20.10
CA VAL A 6 -26.06 8.50 21.02
C VAL A 6 -26.23 7.25 21.89
N GLN A 7 -27.43 6.99 22.41
CA GLN A 7 -27.70 5.80 23.21
C GLN A 7 -27.45 4.51 22.40
N ARG A 8 -27.96 4.45 21.17
CA ARG A 8 -27.75 3.30 20.28
C ARG A 8 -26.26 3.08 19.97
N ALA A 9 -25.52 4.15 19.67
CA ALA A 9 -24.09 4.07 19.44
C ALA A 9 -23.36 3.53 20.68
N TRP A 10 -23.75 3.98 21.88
CA TRP A 10 -23.19 3.49 23.13
C TRP A 10 -23.46 2.00 23.36
N GLU A 11 -24.68 1.54 23.11
CA GLU A 11 -25.07 0.13 23.22
C GLU A 11 -24.30 -0.77 22.24
N THR A 12 -24.13 -0.32 20.98
CA THR A 12 -23.35 -1.04 19.97
C THR A 12 -21.85 -1.08 20.29
N LEU A 13 -21.28 0.02 20.78
CA LEU A 13 -19.84 0.12 21.09
C LEU A 13 -19.48 -0.54 22.43
N ALA A 14 -20.44 -0.68 23.35
CA ALA A 14 -20.24 -1.29 24.67
C ALA A 14 -20.12 -2.82 24.62
N ASP A 15 -20.81 -3.49 23.69
CA ASP A 15 -20.71 -4.94 23.50
C ASP A 15 -19.59 -5.31 22.51
N PRO A 16 -18.57 -6.10 22.92
CA PRO A 16 -17.44 -6.45 22.05
C PRO A 16 -17.83 -7.15 20.75
N ARG A 17 -18.89 -7.98 20.75
CA ARG A 17 -19.33 -8.70 19.54
C ARG A 17 -20.01 -7.75 18.57
N SER A 18 -20.94 -6.93 19.06
CA SER A 18 -21.66 -5.93 18.28
C SER A 18 -20.70 -4.90 17.69
N ARG A 19 -19.72 -4.46 18.48
CA ARG A 19 -18.64 -3.58 18.01
C ARG A 19 -17.81 -4.24 16.91
N ALA A 20 -17.42 -5.51 17.05
CA ALA A 20 -16.64 -6.20 16.02
C ALA A 20 -17.41 -6.34 14.70
N LEU A 21 -18.73 -6.57 14.75
CA LEU A 21 -19.59 -6.60 13.56
C LEU A 21 -19.71 -5.22 12.91
N TYR A 22 -19.90 -4.17 13.71
CA TYR A 22 -19.94 -2.79 13.22
C TYR A 22 -18.61 -2.39 12.58
N ASP A 23 -17.49 -2.72 13.22
CA ASP A 23 -16.14 -2.43 12.71
C ASP A 23 -15.86 -3.20 11.40
N SER A 24 -16.34 -4.43 11.25
CA SER A 24 -16.17 -5.22 10.02
C SER A 24 -17.03 -4.68 8.87
N GLU A 25 -18.27 -4.30 9.14
CA GLU A 25 -19.17 -3.64 8.18
C GLU A 25 -18.56 -2.31 7.72
N LEU A 26 -18.06 -1.50 8.65
CA LEU A 26 -17.40 -0.23 8.36
C LEU A 26 -16.13 -0.43 7.51
N ARG A 27 -15.34 -1.47 7.77
CA ARG A 27 -14.17 -1.82 6.94
C ARG A 27 -14.57 -2.26 5.54
N SER A 28 -15.64 -3.04 5.42
CA SER A 28 -16.20 -3.48 4.13
C SER A 28 -16.67 -2.30 3.30
N MET A 29 -17.44 -1.37 3.89
CA MET A 29 -17.90 -0.15 3.21
C MET A 29 -16.75 0.77 2.79
N ARG A 30 -15.62 0.72 3.48
CA ARG A 30 -14.40 1.47 3.15
C ARG A 30 -13.50 0.77 2.13
N GLN A 31 -13.88 -0.40 1.60
CA GLN A 31 -13.09 -1.08 0.55
C GLN A 31 -13.01 -0.29 -0.75
N ASP A 32 -13.88 0.70 -0.96
CA ASP A 32 -13.59 1.85 -1.84
C ASP A 32 -12.57 2.76 -1.12
N ALA A 33 -11.35 2.25 -0.98
CA ALA A 33 -10.28 2.95 -0.29
C ALA A 33 -10.01 4.25 -1.03
N VAL A 34 -10.45 5.37 -0.46
CA VAL A 34 -10.02 6.70 -0.86
C VAL A 34 -8.50 6.72 -0.73
N THR A 35 -7.83 6.59 -1.86
CA THR A 35 -6.39 6.72 -1.96
C THR A 35 -6.05 8.19 -1.84
N ALA A 36 -5.09 8.51 -0.98
CA ALA A 36 -4.63 9.86 -0.77
C ALA A 36 -3.96 10.41 -2.04
N ASP A 37 -3.31 9.53 -2.80
CA ASP A 37 -2.61 9.86 -4.05
C ASP A 37 -2.45 8.62 -4.95
N GLU A 38 -2.15 8.86 -6.22
CA GLU A 38 -1.65 7.88 -7.19
C GLU A 38 -0.17 8.13 -7.43
N VAL A 39 0.66 7.10 -7.23
CA VAL A 39 2.12 7.17 -7.28
C VAL A 39 2.59 6.23 -8.37
N SER A 40 3.47 6.68 -9.27
CA SER A 40 4.08 5.78 -10.26
C SER A 40 5.27 5.04 -9.65
N LEU A 41 5.59 3.85 -10.16
CA LEU A 41 6.77 3.11 -9.71
C LEU A 41 8.08 3.87 -9.96
N GLU A 42 8.13 4.77 -10.96
CA GLU A 42 9.29 5.62 -11.26
C GLU A 42 9.53 6.68 -10.19
N ASP A 43 8.47 7.12 -9.50
CA ASP A 43 8.54 8.10 -8.43
C ASP A 43 8.98 7.51 -7.08
N MET A 44 9.13 6.18 -7.00
CA MET A 44 9.57 5.51 -5.78
C MET A 44 11.09 5.50 -5.66
N THR A 45 11.57 5.73 -4.44
CA THR A 45 12.96 5.48 -4.08
C THR A 45 13.18 3.99 -3.94
N ILE A 46 14.24 3.47 -4.55
CA ILE A 46 14.57 2.03 -4.51
C ILE A 46 15.91 1.83 -3.82
N GLU A 47 15.87 1.10 -2.73
CA GLU A 47 17.05 0.72 -1.95
C GLU A 47 17.35 -0.76 -2.12
N ASP A 48 18.64 -1.08 -2.19
CA ASP A 48 19.12 -2.46 -2.25
C ASP A 48 19.37 -2.98 -0.83
N ALA A 49 18.43 -3.75 -0.29
CA ALA A 49 18.55 -4.40 1.02
C ALA A 49 19.32 -5.74 0.94
N GLY A 50 19.99 -6.02 -0.17
CA GLY A 50 20.80 -7.23 -0.40
C GLY A 50 19.97 -8.41 -0.91
N SER A 51 19.02 -8.91 -0.11
CA SER A 51 18.16 -10.04 -0.51
C SER A 51 16.95 -9.64 -1.33
N CYS A 52 16.43 -8.44 -1.10
CA CYS A 52 15.29 -7.85 -1.79
C CYS A 52 15.56 -6.36 -2.04
N PHE A 53 14.72 -5.75 -2.87
CA PHE A 53 14.70 -4.31 -3.03
C PHE A 53 13.57 -3.72 -2.19
N GLU A 54 13.85 -2.63 -1.51
CA GLU A 54 12.84 -1.86 -0.78
C GLU A 54 12.44 -0.66 -1.62
N LEU A 55 11.16 -0.58 -1.97
CA LEU A 55 10.59 0.57 -2.67
C LEU A 55 9.87 1.44 -1.65
N SER A 56 10.18 2.73 -1.60
CA SER A 56 9.57 3.67 -0.67
C SER A 56 9.13 4.99 -1.32
N TYR A 57 8.08 5.60 -0.78
CA TYR A 57 7.57 6.91 -1.18
C TYR A 57 7.25 7.76 0.06
N TYR A 58 7.63 9.05 0.03
CA TYR A 58 7.49 9.92 1.19
C TYR A 58 6.03 10.28 1.48
N CYS A 59 5.59 10.04 2.72
CA CYS A 59 4.28 10.46 3.20
C CYS A 59 4.35 11.84 3.84
N ARG A 60 3.30 12.65 3.62
CA ARG A 60 3.16 14.00 4.20
C ARG A 60 3.10 14.03 5.73
N CYS A 61 2.93 12.89 6.40
CA CYS A 61 3.02 12.79 7.86
C CYS A 61 4.45 12.71 8.40
N GLY A 62 5.46 12.53 7.54
CA GLY A 62 6.86 12.38 7.93
C GLY A 62 7.39 10.94 7.91
N ASP A 63 6.56 9.97 7.54
CA ASP A 63 6.95 8.56 7.37
C ASP A 63 6.87 8.15 5.88
N TYR A 64 6.92 6.85 5.57
CA TYR A 64 6.94 6.33 4.21
C TYR A 64 5.76 5.38 3.93
N PHE A 65 5.45 5.27 2.64
CA PHE A 65 4.77 4.12 2.06
C PHE A 65 5.85 3.21 1.51
N SER A 66 5.98 2.00 2.04
CA SER A 66 7.00 1.05 1.58
C SER A 66 6.40 -0.29 1.17
N VAL A 67 7.11 -0.97 0.28
CA VAL A 67 6.84 -2.34 -0.15
C VAL A 67 8.15 -2.95 -0.60
N ASP A 68 8.36 -4.22 -0.28
CA ASP A 68 9.56 -4.93 -0.76
C ASP A 68 9.27 -5.75 -2.03
N SER A 69 10.34 -6.04 -2.77
CA SER A 69 10.23 -6.80 -4.02
C SER A 69 9.71 -8.23 -3.81
N SER A 70 9.87 -8.81 -2.60
CA SER A 70 9.36 -10.15 -2.30
C SER A 70 7.84 -10.15 -2.13
N GLU A 71 7.26 -9.15 -1.47
CA GLU A 71 5.81 -8.94 -1.38
C GLU A 71 5.20 -8.77 -2.77
N LEU A 72 5.82 -7.96 -3.63
CA LEU A 72 5.37 -7.81 -5.01
C LEU A 72 5.55 -9.11 -5.82
N THR A 73 6.58 -9.92 -5.53
CA THR A 73 6.76 -11.24 -6.14
C THR A 73 5.65 -12.22 -5.75
N GLU A 74 5.19 -12.20 -4.50
CA GLU A 74 4.03 -12.98 -4.05
C GLU A 74 2.74 -12.58 -4.79
N MET A 75 2.62 -11.32 -5.18
CA MET A 75 1.53 -10.82 -6.03
C MET A 75 1.69 -11.18 -7.52
N GLY A 76 2.83 -11.74 -7.91
CA GLY A 76 3.13 -12.20 -9.27
C GLY A 76 4.03 -11.27 -10.10
N TYR A 77 4.48 -10.15 -9.54
CA TYR A 77 5.39 -9.23 -10.22
C TYR A 77 6.83 -9.75 -10.17
N GLN A 78 7.52 -9.85 -11.31
CA GLN A 78 8.88 -10.38 -11.34
C GLN A 78 9.91 -9.27 -11.45
N PHE A 79 10.76 -9.15 -10.42
CA PHE A 79 11.91 -8.25 -10.43
C PHE A 79 13.15 -8.99 -10.91
N LEU A 80 13.75 -8.52 -12.00
CA LEU A 80 15.01 -9.03 -12.51
C LEU A 80 16.13 -8.01 -12.24
N ARG A 81 17.16 -8.43 -11.50
CA ARG A 81 18.36 -7.63 -11.29
C ARG A 81 19.34 -7.84 -12.44
N ASN A 82 19.73 -6.76 -13.11
CA ASN A 82 20.79 -6.75 -14.11
C ASN A 82 21.84 -5.70 -13.75
N GLY A 83 22.73 -6.06 -12.80
CA GLY A 83 23.70 -5.12 -12.23
C GLY A 83 23.02 -4.03 -11.41
N SER A 84 23.21 -2.76 -11.80
CA SER A 84 22.58 -1.58 -11.17
C SER A 84 21.18 -1.26 -11.70
N LYS A 85 20.68 -2.03 -12.67
CA LYS A 85 19.34 -1.87 -13.22
C LYS A 85 18.41 -2.96 -12.72
N ILE A 86 17.19 -2.56 -12.43
CA ILE A 86 16.10 -3.46 -12.05
C ILE A 86 15.06 -3.36 -13.15
N SER A 87 14.71 -4.48 -13.77
CA SER A 87 13.60 -4.55 -14.70
C SER A 87 12.42 -5.26 -14.06
N LEU A 88 11.24 -4.68 -14.17
CA LEU A 88 10.00 -5.29 -13.70
C LEU A 88 9.26 -5.93 -14.87
N GLN A 89 8.93 -7.20 -14.72
CA GLN A 89 8.10 -7.94 -15.68
C GLN A 89 6.74 -8.23 -15.05
N THR A 90 5.69 -7.79 -15.74
CA THR A 90 4.30 -8.08 -15.39
C THR A 90 3.76 -9.12 -16.37
N PRO A 91 3.31 -10.30 -15.92
CA PRO A 91 2.42 -11.11 -16.76
C PRO A 91 1.15 -10.29 -17.04
N GLY A 92 0.73 -10.23 -18.31
CA GLY A 92 -0.31 -9.31 -18.79
C GLY A 92 -1.72 -9.49 -18.19
N SER A 93 -1.90 -10.36 -17.19
CA SER A 93 -3.16 -10.54 -16.45
C SER A 93 -3.14 -9.95 -15.03
N LEU A 94 -2.03 -9.35 -14.58
CA LEU A 94 -1.94 -8.79 -13.23
C LEU A 94 -2.62 -7.42 -13.14
N PRO A 95 -3.11 -7.05 -11.93
CA PRO A 95 -3.53 -5.68 -11.69
C PRO A 95 -2.36 -4.73 -12.00
N THR A 96 -2.64 -3.59 -12.63
CA THR A 96 -1.62 -2.57 -12.94
C THR A 96 -1.36 -1.65 -11.74
N SER A 97 -1.84 -2.01 -10.55
CA SER A 97 -1.70 -1.18 -9.35
C SER A 97 -1.79 -1.97 -8.04
N VAL A 98 -1.11 -1.48 -7.01
CA VAL A 98 -1.10 -2.01 -5.64
C VAL A 98 -1.45 -0.89 -4.66
N ILE A 99 -2.12 -1.20 -3.56
CA ILE A 99 -2.43 -0.20 -2.51
C ILE A 99 -1.40 -0.31 -1.39
N LEU A 100 -0.66 0.77 -1.13
CA LEU A 100 0.34 0.82 -0.07
C LEU A 100 -0.19 1.62 1.13
N PRO A 101 -0.16 1.05 2.35
CA PRO A 101 -0.44 1.79 3.58
C PRO A 101 0.78 2.61 4.03
N CYS A 102 0.54 3.72 4.73
CA CYS A 102 1.62 4.43 5.43
C CYS A 102 1.94 3.73 6.76
N GLY A 103 3.22 3.68 7.15
CA GLY A 103 3.67 3.09 8.42
C GLY A 103 3.13 3.81 9.68
N SER A 104 2.95 5.13 9.62
CA SER A 104 2.60 5.95 10.79
C SER A 104 1.18 6.51 10.78
N CYS A 105 0.53 6.61 9.62
CA CYS A 105 -0.81 7.20 9.52
C CYS A 105 -1.81 6.28 8.82
N SER A 106 -3.07 6.67 8.76
CA SER A 106 -4.12 5.87 8.11
C SER A 106 -4.26 6.11 6.61
N LEU A 107 -3.35 6.89 6.00
CA LEU A 107 -3.36 7.14 4.56
C LEU A 107 -2.93 5.90 3.79
N LYS A 108 -3.44 5.80 2.56
CA LYS A 108 -3.09 4.79 1.59
C LYS A 108 -2.84 5.44 0.25
N VAL A 109 -1.89 4.96 -0.52
CA VAL A 109 -1.65 5.40 -1.91
C VAL A 109 -1.82 4.24 -2.87
N ARG A 110 -2.17 4.55 -4.12
CA ARG A 110 -2.20 3.56 -5.19
C ARG A 110 -0.90 3.67 -5.99
N LEU A 111 -0.07 2.64 -5.86
CA LEU A 111 1.13 2.47 -6.65
C LEU A 111 0.74 1.90 -8.02
N HIS A 112 1.03 2.62 -9.10
CA HIS A 112 0.88 2.15 -10.47
C HIS A 112 2.13 1.42 -10.92
N ILE A 113 1.93 0.22 -11.47
CA ILE A 113 2.97 -0.66 -11.96
C ILE A 113 2.80 -0.78 -13.47
N ASP A 114 3.60 -0.02 -14.20
CA ASP A 114 3.64 -0.10 -15.66
C ASP A 114 4.41 -1.34 -16.13
N ALA A 115 3.97 -1.90 -17.24
CA ALA A 115 4.60 -3.07 -17.83
C ALA A 115 5.97 -2.71 -18.42
N ASN A 116 7.00 -3.49 -18.06
CA ASN A 116 8.37 -3.40 -18.58
C ASN A 116 9.12 -2.11 -18.24
N ILE A 117 9.03 -1.67 -17.00
CA ILE A 117 9.81 -0.54 -16.51
C ILE A 117 11.25 -0.96 -16.17
N THR A 118 12.21 -0.05 -16.39
CA THR A 118 13.60 -0.25 -15.99
C THR A 118 13.99 0.85 -15.02
N LEU A 119 14.29 0.47 -13.80
CA LEU A 119 14.63 1.38 -12.71
C LEU A 119 16.15 1.31 -12.47
N GLN A 120 16.73 2.43 -12.04
CA GLN A 120 18.13 2.48 -11.61
C GLN A 120 18.15 2.48 -10.09
N THR A 121 18.99 1.64 -9.49
CA THR A 121 19.31 1.81 -8.07
C THR A 121 20.25 3.01 -7.94
N GLU A 122 19.94 3.95 -7.06
CA GLU A 122 20.87 5.04 -6.75
C GLU A 122 21.94 4.48 -5.80
N TRP A 123 23.17 4.35 -6.30
CA TRP A 123 24.31 3.92 -5.50
C TRP A 123 24.77 5.12 -4.68
N SER A 124 24.45 5.14 -3.39
CA SER A 124 25.14 6.03 -2.46
C SER A 124 26.52 5.41 -2.18
N SER A 125 27.56 6.01 -2.78
CA SER A 125 28.96 5.62 -2.63
C SER A 125 29.50 5.85 -1.22
#